data_AF-A0A1I2F0R7-F1
#
_entry.id   AF-A0A1I2F0R7-F1
#
_cell.length_a   1.000
_cell.length_b   1.000
_cell.length_c   1.000
_cell.angle_alpha   90.00
_cell.angle_beta   90.00
_cell.angle_gamma   90.00
#
_symmetry.space_group_name_H-M   'P 1'
#
loop_
_entity.id
_entity.type
_entity.pdbx_description
1 polymer ?
#
loop_
_entity_poly.entity_id
_entity_poly.type
_entity_poly.pdbx_seq_one_letter_code
_entity_poly.pdbx_strand_id
1 'polypeptide(L)' 'MGPPYLKGRDGETDLSAYYLSANRNKKSLAVDISTPEGQRLIRELAAESDIILENFKVGGLKRYGLDYENLDMMF' A
#
# COMPACT_ATOMS: atom_id res chain seq x y z
N MET A 1 10.98 -11.26 6.73
CA MET A 1 11.89 -12.30 6.17
C MET A 1 13.17 -11.61 5.78
N GLY A 2 14.25 -11.95 6.50
CA GLY A 2 15.54 -11.25 6.47
C GLY A 2 16.40 -11.58 5.25
N PRO A 3 17.73 -11.74 5.44
CA PRO A 3 18.70 -11.83 4.33
C PRO A 3 18.43 -13.02 3.39
N PRO A 4 18.92 -12.96 2.14
CA PRO A 4 19.85 -11.96 1.61
C PRO A 4 19.17 -10.63 1.23
N TYR A 5 19.89 -9.53 1.47
CA TYR A 5 19.53 -8.19 1.02
C TYR A 5 20.20 -7.86 -0.32
N LEU A 6 19.52 -7.07 -1.15
CA LEU A 6 20.07 -6.62 -2.42
C LEU A 6 21.24 -5.66 -2.16
N LYS A 7 22.34 -5.88 -2.89
CA LYS A 7 23.41 -4.91 -3.00
C LYS A 7 23.07 -3.95 -4.14
N GLY A 8 22.75 -2.72 -3.78
CA GLY A 8 22.55 -1.62 -4.72
C GLY A 8 23.87 -1.05 -5.22
N ARG A 9 23.79 -0.04 -6.09
CA ARG A 9 24.96 0.67 -6.61
C ARG A 9 25.78 1.36 -5.51
N ASP A 10 25.11 1.83 -4.45
CA ASP A 10 25.72 2.60 -3.36
C ASP A 10 25.98 1.77 -2.09
N GLY A 11 25.86 0.44 -2.16
CA GLY A 11 26.09 -0.47 -1.03
C GLY A 11 24.91 -1.38 -0.72
N GLU A 12 24.80 -1.86 0.52
CA GLU A 12 23.67 -2.68 0.93
C GLU A 12 22.37 -1.88 0.98
N THR A 13 21.27 -2.50 0.54
CA THR A 13 19.92 -1.97 0.69
C THR A 13 19.18 -2.72 1.80
N ASP A 14 18.05 -2.19 2.24
CA ASP A 14 17.12 -2.89 3.13
C ASP A 14 16.15 -3.82 2.36
N LEU A 15 16.28 -3.92 1.05
CA LEU A 15 15.41 -4.72 0.19
C LEU A 15 15.82 -6.19 0.23
N SER A 16 15.03 -7.01 0.93
CA SER A 16 15.26 -8.46 0.96
C SER A 16 14.85 -9.13 -0.36
N ALA A 17 15.46 -10.28 -0.66
CA ALA A 17 15.06 -11.11 -1.80
C ALA A 17 13.56 -11.48 -1.77
N TYR A 18 13.00 -11.63 -0.56
CA TYR A 18 11.56 -11.87 -0.37
C TYR A 18 10.71 -10.65 -0.78
N TYR A 19 11.12 -9.44 -0.40
CA TYR A 19 10.40 -8.24 -0.82
C TYR A 19 10.42 -8.08 -2.35
N LEU A 20 11.58 -8.32 -2.97
CA LEU A 20 11.77 -8.18 -4.41
C LEU A 20 10.99 -9.23 -5.22
N SER A 21 10.87 -10.47 -4.72
CA SER A 21 10.10 -11.51 -5.42
C SER A 21 8.60 -11.20 -5.48
N ALA A 22 8.06 -10.54 -4.45
CA ALA A 22 6.64 -10.22 -4.34
C ALA A 22 6.25 -8.81 -4.85
N ASN A 23 7.20 -7.89 -5.03
CA ASN A 23 6.92 -6.47 -5.35
C ASN A 23 7.57 -5.94 -6.62
N ARG A 24 8.17 -6.80 -7.46
CA ARG A 24 8.63 -6.38 -8.80
C ARG A 24 7.49 -5.75 -9.60
N ASN A 25 7.80 -4.77 -10.45
CA ASN A 25 6.87 -4.03 -11.31
C ASN A 25 5.81 -3.18 -10.59
N LYS A 26 5.86 -3.04 -9.26
CA LYS A 26 5.01 -2.11 -8.51
C LYS A 26 5.71 -0.78 -8.32
N LYS A 27 4.95 0.33 -8.42
CA LYS A 27 5.40 1.66 -7.97
C LYS A 27 4.99 1.82 -6.51
N SER A 28 5.89 2.32 -5.67
CA SER A 28 5.66 2.47 -4.23
C SER A 28 5.46 3.93 -3.86
N LEU A 29 4.49 4.20 -2.98
CA LEU A 29 4.23 5.50 -2.36
C LEU A 29 3.95 5.26 -0.88
N ALA A 30 4.65 5.97 0.00
CA ALA A 30 4.40 5.92 1.43
C ALA A 30 3.30 6.92 1.82
N VAL A 31 2.24 6.45 2.47
CA VAL A 31 1.09 7.27 2.91
C VAL A 31 0.72 6.90 4.34
N ASP A 32 0.57 7.91 5.21
CA ASP A 32 0.03 7.73 6.56
C ASP A 32 -1.50 7.84 6.55
N ILE A 33 -2.17 6.69 6.51
CA ILE A 33 -3.64 6.59 6.47
C ILE A 33 -4.32 6.95 7.81
N SER A 34 -3.55 7.20 8.88
CA SER A 34 -4.11 7.69 10.13
C SER A 34 -4.50 9.17 10.07
N THR A 35 -4.00 9.89 9.08
CA THR A 35 -4.28 11.31 8.84
C THR A 35 -5.45 11.51 7.87
N PRO A 36 -6.25 12.58 8.01
CA PRO A 36 -7.27 12.94 7.02
C PRO A 36 -6.71 13.13 5.60
N GLU A 37 -5.50 13.67 5.50
CA GLU A 37 -4.79 13.90 4.24
C GLU A 37 -4.44 12.58 3.55
N GLY A 38 -3.90 11.61 4.31
CA GLY A 38 -3.59 10.29 3.77
C GLY A 38 -4.84 9.53 3.34
N GLN A 39 -5.93 9.62 4.11
CA GLN A 39 -7.21 9.00 3.74
C GLN A 39 -7.78 9.58 2.44
N ARG A 40 -7.71 10.91 2.27
CA ARG A 40 -8.13 11.58 1.04
C ARG A 40 -7.29 11.12 -0.16
N LEU A 41 -5.97 11.05 -0.02
CA LEU A 41 -5.09 10.59 -1.09
C LEU A 41 -5.38 9.15 -1.52
N ILE A 42 -5.62 8.24 -0.58
CA ILE A 42 -6.00 6.86 -0.92
C ILE A 42 -7.36 6.82 -1.63
N ARG A 43 -8.32 7.63 -1.20
CA ARG A 43 -9.63 7.77 -1.86
C ARG A 43 -9.53 8.30 -3.30
N GLU A 44 -8.66 9.28 -3.55
CA GLU A 44 -8.39 9.80 -4.90
C GLU A 44 -7.77 8.73 -5.80
N LEU A 45 -6.76 8.00 -5.29
CA LEU A 45 -6.15 6.88 -6.04
C LEU A 45 -7.15 5.75 -6.31
N ALA A 46 -8.02 5.45 -5.35
CA ALA A 46 -9.08 4.46 -5.48
C ALA A 46 -10.06 4.81 -6.61
N ALA A 47 -10.47 6.08 -6.72
CA ALA A 47 -11.39 6.54 -7.76
C ALA A 47 -10.82 6.41 -9.18
N GLU A 48 -9.49 6.44 -9.33
CA GLU A 48 -8.79 6.23 -10.61
C GLU A 48 -8.38 4.76 -10.85
N SER A 49 -8.60 3.87 -9.89
CA SER A 49 -8.14 2.48 -9.94
C SER A 49 -9.26 1.52 -10.34
N ASP A 50 -8.96 0.60 -11.25
CA ASP A 50 -9.92 -0.47 -11.60
C ASP A 50 -10.08 -1.51 -10.48
N ILE A 51 -9.01 -1.75 -9.70
CA ILE A 51 -8.96 -2.80 -8.67
C ILE A 51 -8.22 -2.29 -7.44
N ILE A 52 -8.81 -2.53 -6.27
CA ILE A 52 -8.20 -2.27 -4.96
C ILE A 52 -7.98 -3.62 -4.26
N LEU A 53 -6.75 -3.84 -3.78
CA LEU A 53 -6.36 -5.04 -3.04
C LEU A 53 -5.88 -4.65 -1.64
N GLU A 54 -6.50 -5.23 -0.61
CA GLU A 54 -6.14 -5.00 0.79
C GLU A 54 -6.09 -6.32 1.56
N ASN A 55 -5.23 -6.39 2.58
CA ASN A 55 -5.10 -7.56 3.46
C ASN A 55 -5.01 -7.15 4.94
N PHE A 56 -5.61 -6.02 5.31
CA PHE A 56 -5.76 -5.62 6.70
C PHE A 56 -6.69 -6.59 7.44
N LYS A 57 -6.68 -6.53 8.77
CA LYS A 57 -7.64 -7.30 9.56
C LYS A 57 -9.06 -6.88 9.17
N VAL A 58 -9.98 -7.84 9.16
CA VAL A 58 -11.41 -7.60 8.88
C VAL A 58 -11.92 -6.43 9.73
N GLY A 59 -12.53 -5.45 9.08
CA GLY A 59 -13.03 -4.23 9.71
C GLY A 59 -11.98 -3.16 10.05
N GLY A 60 -10.69 -3.45 9.86
CA GLY A 60 -9.58 -2.55 10.22
C GLY A 60 -9.57 -1.23 9.45
N LEU A 61 -10.08 -1.22 8.22
CA LEU A 61 -10.18 -0.02 7.38
C LEU A 61 -11.44 0.80 7.64
N LYS A 62 -12.47 0.26 8.33
CA LYS A 62 -13.72 0.98 8.62
C LYS A 62 -13.48 2.29 9.37
N ARG A 63 -12.58 2.27 10.37
CA ARG A 63 -12.22 3.46 11.16
C ARG A 63 -11.55 4.58 10.36
N TYR A 64 -11.05 4.27 9.16
CA TYR A 64 -10.40 5.22 8.27
C TYR A 64 -11.31 5.62 7.09
N GLY A 65 -12.50 5.01 6.97
CA GLY A 65 -13.38 5.19 5.81
C GLY A 65 -12.72 4.74 4.51
N LEU A 66 -11.96 3.63 4.58
CA LEU A 66 -11.25 3.02 3.45
C LEU A 66 -11.66 1.55 3.23
N ASP A 67 -12.75 1.11 3.86
CA ASP A 67 -13.34 -0.20 3.60
C ASP A 67 -14.25 -0.17 2.38
N TYR A 68 -14.66 -1.35 1.93
CA TYR A 68 -15.46 -1.54 0.72
C TYR A 68 -16.68 -0.61 0.66
N GLU A 69 -17.50 -0.54 1.71
CA GLU A 69 -18.72 0.27 1.73
C GLU A 69 -18.40 1.75 1.44
N ASN A 70 -17.35 2.29 2.05
CA ASN A 70 -16.95 3.70 1.87
C ASN A 70 -16.32 3.99 0.50
N LEU A 71 -15.66 3.00 -0.11
CA LEU A 71 -15.03 3.15 -1.43
C LEU A 71 -16.00 2.89 -2.59
N ASP A 72 -16.95 1.97 -2.42
CA ASP A 72 -17.97 1.63 -3.42
C ASP A 72 -18.97 2.77 -3.61
N MET A 73 -19.37 3.45 -2.52
CA MET A 73 -20.24 4.64 -2.58
C MET A 73 -19.61 5.85 -3.33
N MET A 74 -18.37 5.75 -3.79
CA MET A 74 -17.70 6.79 -4.58
C MET A 74 -18.03 6.70 -6.07
N PHE A 75 -18.63 5.60 -6.52
CA PHE A 75 -19.09 5.36 -7.90
C PHE A 75 -20.62 5.46 -7.99
#